data_AF-A0A382AAA0-F1
#
_entry.id   AF-A0A382AAA0-F1
#
_cell.length_a   1.000
_cell.length_b   1.000
_cell.length_c   1.000
_cell.angle_alpha   90.00
_cell.angle_beta   90.00
_cell.angle_gamma   90.00
#
_symmetry.space_group_name_H-M   'P 1'
#
loop_
_entity.id
_entity.type
_entity.pdbx_description
1 polymer ?
#
loop_
_entity_poly.entity_id
_entity_poly.type
_entity_poly.pdbx_seq_one_letter_code
_entity_poly.pdbx_strand_id
1 'polypeptide(L)'
;MEFLSNYGLFLAKTVTLLAALLAVIGFIATLAMRRRTAAPEHIEVKPINDRYRDISDVLQHSMLHKNEAKKKRKADKKARKAEAKKTTKESPENRKRLFILDFEGDLRGSEVATLREEVTAVLLVAREQDEVLLRLESAGGMVHAYGLAASQLSRIRE
;
A
#
# COMPACT_ATOMS: atom_id res chain seq x y z
N MET A 1 -7.31 48.99 51.45
CA MET A 1 -8.27 48.53 50.42
C MET A 1 -7.61 48.35 49.05
N GLU A 2 -6.67 49.21 48.63
CA GLU A 2 -6.02 49.08 47.31
C GLU A 2 -5.10 47.85 47.14
N PHE A 3 -4.51 47.35 48.22
CA PHE A 3 -3.61 46.19 48.14
C PHE A 3 -4.36 44.88 47.81
N LEU A 4 -5.54 44.66 48.42
CA LEU A 4 -6.38 43.50 48.12
C LEU A 4 -6.97 43.56 46.70
N SER A 5 -7.33 44.75 46.21
CA SER A 5 -7.83 44.91 44.83
C SER A 5 -6.73 44.67 43.80
N ASN A 6 -5.52 45.19 44.04
CA ASN A 6 -4.38 44.98 43.14
C ASN A 6 -3.92 43.52 43.12
N TYR A 7 -3.91 42.84 44.26
CA TYR A 7 -3.59 41.41 44.33
C TYR A 7 -4.68 40.54 43.69
N GLY A 8 -5.96 40.84 43.92
CA GLY A 8 -7.08 40.16 43.27
C GLY A 8 -7.05 40.32 41.75
N LEU A 9 -6.71 41.52 41.25
CA LEU A 9 -6.55 41.77 39.82
C LEU A 9 -5.36 41.01 39.23
N PHE A 10 -4.25 40.91 39.95
CA PHE A 10 -3.10 40.11 39.53
C PHE A 10 -3.44 38.61 39.47
N LEU A 11 -4.13 38.09 40.49
CA LEU A 11 -4.57 36.70 40.53
C LEU A 11 -5.56 36.38 39.40
N ALA A 12 -6.50 37.28 39.11
CA ALA A 12 -7.43 37.11 37.99
C ALA A 12 -6.68 37.07 36.65
N LYS A 13 -5.66 37.93 36.46
CA LYS A 13 -4.82 37.95 35.25
C LYS A 13 -4.01 36.66 35.08
N THR A 14 -3.44 36.10 36.14
CA THR A 14 -2.66 34.85 36.03
C THR A 14 -3.56 33.64 35.75
N VAL A 15 -4.73 33.57 36.40
CA VAL A 15 -5.71 32.49 36.16
C VAL A 15 -6.27 32.57 34.74
N THR A 16 -6.62 33.77 34.25
CA THR A 16 -7.11 33.96 32.88
C THR A 16 -6.05 33.64 31.83
N LEU A 17 -4.78 33.98 32.07
CA LEU A 17 -3.67 33.61 31.20
C LEU A 17 -3.47 32.09 31.14
N LEU A 18 -3.55 31.41 32.30
CA LEU A 18 -3.40 29.96 32.37
C LEU A 18 -4.56 29.23 31.68
N ALA A 19 -5.79 29.71 31.88
CA ALA A 19 -6.98 29.18 31.19
C ALA A 19 -6.90 29.38 29.67
N ALA A 20 -6.44 30.56 29.22
CA ALA A 20 -6.23 30.82 27.80
C ALA A 20 -5.18 29.88 27.20
N LEU A 21 -4.07 29.62 27.90
CA LEU A 21 -3.03 28.70 27.46
C LEU A 21 -3.56 27.26 27.33
N LEU A 22 -4.31 26.79 28.33
CA LEU A 22 -4.93 25.46 28.29
C LEU A 22 -5.95 25.33 27.15
N ALA A 23 -6.74 26.39 26.91
CA ALA A 23 -7.70 26.42 25.80
C ALA A 23 -6.99 26.32 24.44
N VAL A 24 -5.87 27.05 24.25
CA VAL A 24 -5.07 26.99 23.02
C VAL A 24 -4.46 25.60 22.82
N ILE A 25 -3.90 25.00 23.87
CA ILE A 25 -3.32 23.65 23.80
C ILE A 25 -4.41 22.62 23.46
N GLY A 26 -5.57 22.69 24.11
CA GLY A 26 -6.71 21.82 23.84
C GLY A 26 -7.23 21.97 22.40
N PHE A 27 -7.32 23.21 21.90
CA PHE A 27 -7.70 23.47 20.51
C PHE A 27 -6.70 22.86 19.52
N ILE A 28 -5.39 23.04 19.73
CA ILE A 28 -4.36 22.44 18.87
C ILE A 28 -4.42 20.90 18.92
N ALA A 29 -4.60 20.31 20.11
CA ALA A 29 -4.69 18.87 20.28
C ALA A 29 -5.90 18.26 19.54
N THR A 30 -7.07 18.90 19.62
CA THR A 30 -8.28 18.48 18.90
C THR A 30 -8.12 18.57 17.37
N LEU A 31 -7.47 19.62 16.88
CA LEU A 31 -7.10 19.75 15.46
C LEU A 31 -6.11 18.68 15.01
N ALA A 32 -5.11 18.35 15.83
CA ALA A 32 -4.12 17.33 15.52
C ALA A 32 -4.71 15.91 15.50
N MET A 33 -5.61 15.59 16.43
CA MET A 33 -6.30 14.29 16.47
C MET A 33 -7.18 14.06 15.23
N ARG A 34 -7.86 15.09 14.72
CA ARG A 34 -8.65 14.99 13.47
C ARG A 34 -7.83 14.66 12.23
N ARG A 35 -6.53 14.95 12.21
CA ARG A 35 -5.65 14.66 11.06
C ARG A 35 -5.16 13.21 11.03
N ARG A 36 -5.19 12.49 12.15
CA ARG A 36 -4.72 11.08 12.22
C ARG A 36 -5.71 10.08 11.62
N THR A 37 -6.97 10.44 11.42
CA THR A 37 -7.98 9.61 10.76
C THR A 37 -7.89 9.59 9.23
N ALA A 38 -6.95 10.33 8.64
CA ALA A 38 -6.70 10.35 7.20
C ALA A 38 -5.20 10.18 6.95
N ALA A 39 -4.63 9.03 7.32
CA ALA A 39 -3.40 8.63 6.67
C ALA A 39 -3.74 8.45 5.18
N PRO A 40 -2.99 9.06 4.25
CA PRO A 40 -3.21 8.82 2.84
C PRO A 40 -2.89 7.35 2.55
N GLU A 41 -3.94 6.56 2.32
CA GLU A 41 -3.85 5.19 1.83
C GLU A 41 -3.15 5.25 0.45
N HIS A 42 -1.87 4.91 0.40
CA HIS A 42 -1.07 4.92 -0.81
C HIS A 42 -0.84 3.49 -1.27
N ILE A 43 -1.30 3.18 -2.49
CA ILE A 43 -1.08 1.88 -3.13
C ILE A 43 0.10 2.01 -4.08
N GLU A 44 1.16 1.25 -3.83
CA GLU A 44 2.32 1.16 -4.70
C GLU A 44 2.20 -0.08 -5.61
N VAL A 45 2.14 0.13 -6.92
CA VAL A 45 2.07 -0.97 -7.91
C VAL A 45 3.45 -1.23 -8.51
N LYS A 46 3.96 -2.45 -8.35
CA LYS A 46 5.29 -2.86 -8.86
C LYS A 46 5.15 -3.85 -10.04
N PRO A 47 5.67 -3.52 -11.24
CA PRO A 47 5.66 -4.47 -12.35
C PRO A 47 6.67 -5.60 -12.10
N ILE A 48 6.16 -6.80 -11.84
CA ILE A 48 6.98 -7.98 -11.55
C ILE A 48 7.67 -8.55 -12.80
N ASN A 49 7.06 -8.37 -13.98
CA ASN A 49 7.53 -8.94 -15.24
C ASN A 49 8.96 -8.51 -15.60
N ASP A 50 9.28 -7.23 -15.39
CA ASP A 50 10.59 -6.67 -15.75
C ASP A 50 11.69 -7.22 -14.85
N ARG A 51 11.41 -7.34 -13.54
CA ARG A 51 12.34 -7.93 -12.57
C ARG A 51 12.77 -9.34 -12.96
N TYR A 52 11.83 -10.21 -13.29
CA TYR A 52 12.16 -11.59 -13.67
C TYR A 52 12.86 -11.68 -15.03
N ARG A 53 12.53 -10.77 -15.96
CA ARG A 53 13.23 -10.67 -17.25
C ARG A 53 14.70 -10.29 -17.03
N ASP A 54 14.98 -9.31 -16.19
CA ASP A 54 16.35 -8.88 -15.91
C ASP A 54 17.18 -9.99 -15.24
N ILE A 55 16.61 -10.71 -14.28
CA ILE A 55 17.28 -11.87 -13.64
C ILE A 55 17.58 -12.95 -14.68
N SER A 56 16.60 -13.28 -15.54
CA SER A 56 16.77 -14.27 -16.61
C SER A 56 17.85 -13.84 -17.61
N ASP A 57 17.88 -12.57 -18.00
CA ASP A 57 18.87 -12.02 -18.93
C ASP A 57 20.30 -12.14 -18.37
N VAL A 58 20.50 -11.87 -17.08
CA VAL A 58 21.81 -11.98 -16.41
C VAL A 58 22.29 -13.43 -16.39
N LEU A 59 21.44 -14.36 -15.95
CA LEU A 59 21.77 -15.78 -15.90
C LEU A 59 22.07 -16.35 -17.29
N GLN A 60 21.28 -15.97 -18.29
CA GLN A 60 21.51 -16.43 -19.65
C GLN A 60 22.79 -15.84 -20.23
N HIS A 61 23.15 -14.61 -19.86
CA HIS A 61 24.39 -13.99 -20.33
C HIS A 61 25.65 -14.70 -19.79
N SER A 62 25.60 -15.21 -18.55
CA SER A 62 26.72 -15.98 -17.99
C SER A 62 26.80 -17.40 -18.54
N MET A 63 25.67 -17.99 -18.98
CA MET A 63 25.62 -19.34 -19.52
C MET A 63 25.91 -19.44 -21.03
N LEU A 64 25.75 -18.36 -21.80
CA LEU A 64 25.86 -18.37 -23.27
C LEU A 64 27.21 -17.88 -23.77
N HIS A 65 27.74 -18.50 -24.83
CA HIS A 65 28.91 -17.98 -25.54
C HIS A 65 28.59 -16.65 -26.27
N LYS A 66 29.61 -15.81 -26.49
CA LYS A 66 29.50 -14.42 -27.02
C LYS A 66 28.63 -14.28 -28.28
N ASN A 67 28.66 -15.27 -29.17
CA ASN A 67 27.86 -15.27 -30.42
C ASN A 67 26.38 -15.60 -30.17
N GLU A 68 26.09 -16.56 -29.30
CA GLU A 68 24.73 -16.93 -28.92
C GLU A 68 24.06 -15.84 -28.08
N ALA A 69 24.79 -15.23 -27.15
CA ALA A 69 24.32 -14.09 -26.37
C ALA A 69 23.89 -12.90 -27.27
N LYS A 70 24.66 -12.62 -28.35
CA LYS A 70 24.28 -11.60 -29.34
C LYS A 70 23.02 -11.96 -30.11
N LYS A 71 22.86 -13.24 -30.50
CA LYS A 71 21.68 -13.73 -31.22
C LYS A 71 20.43 -13.62 -30.35
N LYS A 72 20.54 -14.03 -29.07
CA LYS A 72 19.46 -13.97 -28.09
C LYS A 72 19.02 -12.55 -27.79
N ARG A 73 19.95 -11.64 -27.47
CA ARG A 73 19.65 -10.21 -27.30
C ARG A 73 18.90 -9.59 -28.49
N LYS A 74 19.26 -9.96 -29.72
CA LYS A 74 18.54 -9.49 -30.92
C LYS A 74 17.12 -10.07 -30.99
N ALA A 75 16.93 -11.33 -30.64
CA ALA A 75 15.62 -11.96 -30.56
C ALA A 75 14.75 -11.31 -29.47
N ASP A 76 15.27 -11.11 -28.27
CA ASP A 76 14.54 -10.49 -27.15
C ASP A 76 14.15 -9.05 -27.47
N LYS A 77 15.06 -8.28 -28.09
CA LYS A 77 14.74 -6.90 -28.54
C LYS A 77 13.62 -6.89 -29.59
N LYS A 78 13.56 -7.89 -30.48
CA LYS A 78 12.45 -8.03 -31.45
C LYS A 78 11.16 -8.41 -30.73
N ALA A 79 11.20 -9.36 -29.80
CA ALA A 79 10.05 -9.79 -29.00
C ALA A 79 9.47 -8.62 -28.19
N ARG A 80 10.32 -7.84 -27.49
CA ARG A 80 9.91 -6.64 -26.74
C ARG A 80 9.25 -5.60 -27.64
N LYS A 81 9.81 -5.34 -28.83
CA LYS A 81 9.19 -4.42 -29.80
C LYS A 81 7.84 -4.95 -30.31
N ALA A 82 7.69 -6.26 -30.47
CA ALA A 82 6.43 -6.86 -30.87
C ALA A 82 5.39 -6.77 -29.75
N GLU A 83 5.75 -7.07 -28.51
CA GLU A 83 4.89 -6.90 -27.32
C GLU A 83 4.47 -5.43 -27.13
N ALA A 84 5.40 -4.48 -27.27
CA ALA A 84 5.09 -3.05 -27.18
C ALA A 84 4.11 -2.60 -28.28
N LYS A 85 4.22 -3.18 -29.49
CA LYS A 85 3.25 -2.91 -30.57
C LYS A 85 1.90 -3.57 -30.34
N LYS A 86 1.88 -4.79 -29.78
CA LYS A 86 0.63 -5.47 -29.40
C LYS A 86 -0.10 -4.71 -28.31
N THR A 87 0.61 -4.25 -27.28
CA THR A 87 0.04 -3.43 -26.20
C THR A 87 -0.51 -2.08 -26.67
N THR A 88 -0.07 -1.57 -27.83
CA THR A 88 -0.65 -0.36 -28.44
C THR A 88 -1.86 -0.66 -29.33
N LYS A 89 -2.01 -1.91 -29.80
CA LYS A 89 -3.06 -2.32 -30.76
C LYS A 89 -4.20 -3.12 -30.13
N GLU A 90 -3.91 -3.87 -29.07
CA GLU A 90 -4.92 -4.58 -28.29
C GLU A 90 -5.61 -3.58 -27.37
N SER A 91 -6.94 -3.57 -27.36
CA SER A 91 -7.68 -2.83 -26.34
C SER A 91 -7.21 -3.28 -24.95
N PRO A 92 -7.01 -2.35 -24.00
CA PRO A 92 -6.59 -2.68 -22.64
C PRO A 92 -7.49 -3.74 -21.98
N GLU A 93 -8.73 -3.84 -22.46
CA GLU A 93 -9.76 -4.81 -22.12
C GLU A 93 -9.44 -6.27 -22.42
N ASN A 94 -8.53 -6.60 -23.34
CA ASN A 94 -8.28 -8.02 -23.72
C ASN A 94 -6.98 -8.61 -23.13
N ARG A 95 -6.25 -7.81 -22.36
CA ARG A 95 -4.99 -8.24 -21.74
C ARG A 95 -5.27 -8.93 -20.41
N LYS A 96 -4.95 -10.22 -20.29
CA LYS A 96 -4.95 -10.93 -19.00
C LYS A 96 -3.89 -10.35 -18.06
N ARG A 97 -4.27 -10.05 -16.83
CA ARG A 97 -3.38 -9.55 -15.76
C ARG A 97 -3.39 -10.53 -14.60
N LEU A 98 -2.24 -10.68 -13.95
CA LEU A 98 -2.10 -11.38 -12.69
C LEU A 98 -1.79 -10.35 -11.61
N PHE A 99 -2.69 -10.18 -10.65
CA PHE A 99 -2.46 -9.36 -9.46
C PHE A 99 -1.80 -10.23 -8.39
N ILE A 100 -0.69 -9.76 -7.83
CA ILE A 100 0.02 -10.48 -6.77
C ILE A 100 -0.15 -9.66 -5.50
N LEU A 101 -0.78 -10.25 -4.49
CA LEU A 101 -0.98 -9.66 -3.17
C LEU A 101 -0.09 -10.38 -2.17
N ASP A 102 0.56 -9.61 -1.30
CA ASP A 102 1.43 -10.14 -0.26
C ASP A 102 0.74 -9.98 1.10
N PHE A 103 0.55 -11.09 1.81
CA PHE A 103 -0.03 -11.05 3.15
C PHE A 103 0.92 -11.68 4.15
N GLU A 104 1.47 -10.84 5.03
CA GLU A 104 2.34 -11.26 6.13
C GLU A 104 1.56 -11.24 7.45
N GLY A 105 0.90 -12.38 7.74
CA GLY A 105 0.07 -12.55 8.91
C GLY A 105 0.87 -12.63 10.20
N ASP A 106 0.61 -11.69 11.12
CA ASP A 106 1.12 -11.72 12.49
C ASP A 106 0.07 -12.28 13.47
N LEU A 107 0.46 -12.45 14.74
CA LEU A 107 -0.44 -12.94 15.79
C LEU A 107 -1.64 -12.01 16.05
N ARG A 108 -1.50 -10.70 15.74
CA ARG A 108 -2.48 -9.66 16.05
C ARG A 108 -3.42 -9.34 14.90
N GLY A 109 -3.14 -9.80 13.68
CA GLY A 109 -3.88 -9.47 12.46
C GLY A 109 -3.63 -8.05 11.97
N SER A 110 -2.44 -7.47 12.21
CA SER A 110 -2.15 -6.08 11.82
C SER A 110 -2.27 -5.84 10.32
N GLU A 111 -1.88 -6.84 9.50
CA GLU A 111 -1.91 -6.78 8.03
C GLU A 111 -3.32 -6.96 7.43
N VAL A 112 -4.34 -7.27 8.24
CA VAL A 112 -5.71 -7.47 7.72
C VAL A 112 -6.31 -6.18 7.17
N ALA A 113 -5.95 -5.03 7.74
CA ALA A 113 -6.39 -3.73 7.23
C ALA A 113 -5.79 -3.44 5.85
N THR A 114 -4.48 -3.69 5.68
CA THR A 114 -3.77 -3.58 4.40
C THR A 114 -4.41 -4.49 3.35
N LEU A 115 -4.60 -5.78 3.69
CA LEU A 115 -5.21 -6.75 2.79
C LEU A 115 -6.59 -6.31 2.30
N ARG A 116 -7.42 -5.74 3.20
CA ARG A 116 -8.75 -5.23 2.84
C ARG A 116 -8.66 -4.12 1.79
N GLU A 117 -7.71 -3.21 1.93
CA GLU A 117 -7.50 -2.10 0.99
C GLU A 117 -6.98 -2.61 -0.36
N GLU A 118 -6.00 -3.53 -0.34
CA GLU A 118 -5.48 -4.17 -1.54
C GLU A 118 -6.56 -4.96 -2.30
N VAL A 119 -7.33 -5.80 -1.60
CA VAL A 119 -8.47 -6.52 -2.18
C VAL A 119 -9.46 -5.55 -2.80
N THR A 120 -9.79 -4.46 -2.11
CA THR A 120 -10.73 -3.46 -2.62
C THR A 120 -10.18 -2.79 -3.88
N ALA A 121 -8.90 -2.45 -3.90
CA ALA A 121 -8.26 -1.86 -5.07
C ALA A 121 -8.24 -2.80 -6.27
N VAL A 122 -7.97 -4.10 -6.04
CA VAL A 122 -8.04 -5.12 -7.10
C VAL A 122 -9.46 -5.23 -7.62
N LEU A 123 -10.46 -5.36 -6.76
CA LEU A 123 -11.87 -5.50 -7.18
C LEU A 123 -12.39 -4.29 -7.97
N LEU A 124 -11.86 -3.09 -7.75
CA LEU A 124 -12.26 -1.89 -8.50
C LEU A 124 -11.77 -1.90 -9.96
N VAL A 125 -10.74 -2.68 -10.29
CA VAL A 125 -10.10 -2.66 -11.63
C VAL A 125 -10.02 -4.03 -12.29
N ALA A 126 -10.24 -5.11 -11.55
CA ALA A 126 -10.17 -6.48 -12.04
C ALA A 126 -11.33 -6.79 -12.99
N ARG A 127 -11.07 -7.66 -13.95
CA ARG A 127 -12.05 -8.20 -14.89
C ARG A 127 -12.12 -9.71 -14.74
N GLU A 128 -13.14 -10.34 -15.31
CA GLU A 128 -13.39 -11.78 -15.23
C GLU A 128 -12.21 -12.67 -15.69
N GLN A 129 -11.38 -12.16 -16.58
CA GLN A 129 -10.22 -12.87 -17.13
C GLN A 129 -8.91 -12.61 -16.39
N ASP A 130 -8.92 -11.71 -15.41
CA ASP A 130 -7.76 -11.39 -14.59
C ASP A 130 -7.69 -12.39 -13.42
N GLU A 131 -6.46 -12.73 -13.02
CA GLU A 131 -6.20 -13.69 -11.95
C GLU A 131 -5.59 -12.97 -10.75
N VAL A 132 -5.81 -13.50 -9.55
CA VAL A 132 -5.21 -12.99 -8.31
C VAL A 132 -4.43 -14.11 -7.63
N LEU A 133 -3.16 -13.85 -7.34
CA LEU A 133 -2.27 -14.71 -6.57
C LEU A 133 -1.99 -14.07 -5.22
N LEU A 134 -2.37 -14.75 -4.15
CA LEU A 134 -2.03 -14.35 -2.79
C LEU A 134 -0.79 -15.13 -2.34
N ARG A 135 0.27 -14.42 -1.96
CA ARG A 135 1.40 -14.98 -1.23
C ARG A 135 1.15 -14.80 0.26
N LEU A 136 0.68 -15.88 0.87
CA LEU A 136 0.38 -15.94 2.30
C LEU A 136 1.62 -16.42 3.07
N GLU A 137 2.12 -15.59 3.97
CA GLU A 137 3.08 -15.96 5.00
C GLU A 137 2.44 -15.71 6.36
N SER A 138 2.41 -16.71 7.23
CA SER A 138 1.80 -16.55 8.56
C SER A 138 2.37 -17.55 9.56
N ALA A 139 2.72 -17.07 10.74
CA ALA A 139 3.08 -17.90 11.88
C ALA A 139 1.84 -18.52 12.60
N GLY A 140 0.63 -18.24 12.10
CA GLY A 140 -0.64 -18.47 12.79
C GLY A 140 -0.98 -17.36 13.79
N GLY A 141 -2.10 -17.50 14.48
CA GLY A 141 -2.51 -16.56 15.53
C GLY A 141 -3.99 -16.60 15.89
N MET A 142 -4.49 -15.50 16.44
CA MET A 142 -5.86 -15.45 16.99
C MET A 142 -6.91 -15.68 15.91
N VAL A 143 -7.82 -16.64 16.13
CA VAL A 143 -8.86 -17.07 15.17
C VAL A 143 -9.69 -15.90 14.63
N HIS A 144 -10.00 -14.90 15.46
CA HIS A 144 -10.82 -13.75 15.05
C HIS A 144 -10.15 -12.86 13.99
N ALA A 145 -8.84 -12.64 14.10
CA ALA A 145 -8.09 -11.85 13.13
C ALA A 145 -8.04 -12.52 11.76
N TYR A 146 -7.79 -13.83 11.73
CA TYR A 146 -7.73 -14.60 10.48
C TYR A 146 -9.11 -14.84 9.87
N GLY A 147 -10.18 -14.88 10.66
CA GLY A 147 -11.55 -14.90 10.14
C GLY A 147 -11.88 -13.65 9.31
N LEU A 148 -11.38 -12.48 9.72
CA LEU A 148 -11.52 -11.25 8.95
C LEU A 148 -10.70 -11.28 7.67
N ALA A 149 -9.47 -11.82 7.70
CA ALA A 149 -8.68 -12.01 6.48
C ALA A 149 -9.39 -12.95 5.49
N ALA A 150 -9.93 -14.07 5.99
CA ALA A 150 -10.66 -15.04 5.17
C ALA A 150 -11.90 -14.42 4.50
N SER A 151 -12.62 -13.53 5.20
CA SER A 151 -13.76 -12.82 4.59
C SER A 151 -13.32 -11.85 3.49
N GLN A 152 -12.14 -11.21 3.62
CA GLN A 152 -11.60 -10.40 2.53
C GLN A 152 -11.25 -11.25 1.30
N LEU A 153 -10.66 -12.43 1.50
CA LEU A 153 -10.32 -13.33 0.39
C LEU A 153 -11.57 -13.93 -0.28
N SER A 154 -12.66 -14.17 0.47
CA SER A 154 -13.91 -14.64 -0.14
C SER A 154 -14.46 -13.63 -1.16
N ARG A 155 -14.27 -12.33 -0.94
CA ARG A 155 -14.68 -11.27 -1.88
C ARG A 155 -13.98 -11.34 -3.24
N ILE A 156 -12.81 -11.97 -3.33
CA ILE A 156 -12.08 -12.18 -4.60
C ILE A 156 -12.60 -13.42 -5.33
N ARG A 157 -13.08 -14.41 -4.56
CA ARG A 157 -13.53 -15.70 -5.08
C ARG A 157 -14.97 -15.66 -5.58
N GLU A 158 -15.82 -14.90 -4.91
CA GLU A 158 -17.23 -14.66 -5.26
C GLU A 158 -17.35 -13.71 -6.46
#